data_AF-A0A8N5F4Z2-F1
#
_entry.id   AF-A0A8N5F4Z2-F1
#
_cell.length_a   1.000
_cell.length_b   1.000
_cell.length_c   1.000
_cell.angle_alpha   90.00
_cell.angle_beta   90.00
_cell.angle_gamma   90.00
#
_symmetry.space_group_name_H-M   'P 1'
#
loop_
_entity.id
_entity.type
_entity.pdbx_description
1 polymer ?
#
loop_
_entity_poly.entity_id
_entity_poly.type
_entity_poly.pdbx_seq_one_letter_code
_entity_poly.pdbx_strand_id
1 'polypeptide(L)' 'MYEIHVESEEFREKRPVQQHRMVTQALSEEIKHMHGLRIFTSAPKG' A
#
# COMPACT_ATOMS: atom_id res chain seq x y z
N MET A 1 -16.05 -3.00 -1.37
CA MET A 1 -14.61 -3.30 -1.18
C MET A 1 -13.85 -2.32 -2.05
N TYR A 2 -12.94 -1.53 -1.47
CA TYR A 2 -12.15 -0.58 -2.23
C TYR A 2 -10.79 -1.18 -2.56
N GLU A 3 -10.28 -0.86 -3.75
CA GLU A 3 -8.96 -1.28 -4.20
C GLU A 3 -8.05 -0.05 -4.26
N ILE A 4 -6.87 -0.16 -3.63
CA ILE A 4 -5.89 0.91 -3.53
C ILE A 4 -4.63 0.43 -4.23
N HIS A 5 -4.21 1.15 -5.26
CA HIS A 5 -2.98 0.87 -5.99
C HIS A 5 -1.96 1.94 -5.64
N VAL A 6 -0.82 1.53 -5.07
CA VAL A 6 0.28 2.42 -4.71
C VAL A 6 1.50 2.02 -5.51
N GLU A 7 2.01 2.95 -6.31
CA GLU A 7 3.28 2.81 -7.00
C GLU A 7 4.30 3.78 -6.38
N SER A 8 5.48 3.27 -5.99
CA SER A 8 6.52 4.10 -5.38
C SER A 8 7.92 3.55 -5.61
N GLU A 9 8.86 4.46 -5.85
CA GLU A 9 10.29 4.16 -5.95
C GLU A 9 10.86 3.50 -4.68
N GLU A 10 10.33 3.87 -3.51
CA GLU A 10 10.74 3.30 -2.21
C GLU A 10 10.50 1.79 -2.12
N PHE A 11 9.68 1.23 -3.00
CA PHE A 11 9.36 -0.20 -3.00
C PHE A 11 10.41 -1.07 -3.68
N ARG A 12 11.34 -0.51 -4.48
CA ARG A 12 12.37 -1.28 -5.20
C ARG A 12 13.23 -2.16 -4.29
N GLU A 13 13.48 -1.73 -3.06
CA GLU A 13 14.32 -2.44 -2.09
C GLU A 13 13.53 -3.08 -0.93
N LYS A 14 12.19 -3.17 -1.04
CA LYS A 14 11.33 -3.68 0.04
C LYS A 14 10.61 -4.95 -0.38
N ARG A 15 10.48 -5.90 0.54
CA ARG A 15 9.64 -7.09 0.33
C ARG A 15 8.16 -6.67 0.28
N PRO A 16 7.27 -7.40 -0.43
CA PRO A 16 5.86 -7.04 -0.53
C PRO A 16 5.20 -6.78 0.84
N VAL A 17 5.46 -7.63 1.84
CA VAL A 17 4.93 -7.42 3.20
C VAL A 17 5.36 -6.10 3.84
N GLN A 18 6.57 -5.62 3.55
CA GLN A 18 7.05 -4.32 4.06
C GLN A 18 6.37 -3.16 3.35
N GLN A 19 6.20 -3.25 2.03
CA GLN A 19 5.47 -2.27 1.24
C GLN A 19 4.02 -2.13 1.75
N HIS A 20 3.33 -3.26 1.94
CA HIS A 20 1.98 -3.27 2.51
C HIS A 20 1.94 -2.64 3.91
N ARG A 21 2.89 -2.96 4.79
CA ARG A 21 2.93 -2.33 6.14
C ARG A 21 3.14 -0.83 6.06
N MET A 22 4.00 -0.35 5.17
CA MET A 22 4.22 1.09 4.95
C MET A 22 2.92 1.78 4.52
N VAL A 23 2.22 1.22 3.52
CA VAL A 23 0.95 1.78 3.03
C VAL A 23 -0.14 1.73 4.11
N THR A 24 -0.31 0.60 4.80
CA THR A 24 -1.29 0.47 5.88
C THR A 24 -1.03 1.45 7.02
N GLN A 25 0.24 1.69 7.37
CA GLN A 25 0.58 2.66 8.40
C GLN A 25 0.28 4.10 7.96
N ALA A 26 0.60 4.45 6.71
CA ALA A 26 0.32 5.76 6.14
C ALA A 26 -1.18 6.07 6.06
N LEU A 27 -2.01 5.04 5.86
CA LEU A 27 -3.47 5.15 5.75
C LEU A 27 -4.21 4.79 7.05
N SER A 28 -3.50 4.63 8.16
CA SER A 28 -4.06 4.02 9.38
C SER A 28 -5.26 4.77 9.98
N GLU A 29 -5.37 6.09 9.76
CA GLU A 29 -6.51 6.89 10.22
C GLU A 29 -7.70 6.79 9.26
N GLU A 30 -7.43 6.73 7.96
CA GLU A 30 -8.42 6.63 6.90
C GLU A 30 -9.06 5.23 6.88
N ILE A 31 -8.25 4.17 7.05
CA ILE A 31 -8.70 2.78 7.02
C ILE A 31 -9.73 2.50 8.13
N LYS A 32 -9.69 3.20 9.27
CA LYS A 32 -10.69 3.05 10.36
C LYS A 32 -12.12 3.34 9.91
N HIS A 33 -12.28 4.18 8.90
CA HIS A 33 -13.56 4.58 8.35
C HIS A 33 -13.91 3.88 7.03
N MET A 34 -12.98 3.08 6.49
CA MET A 34 -13.17 2.36 5.23
C MET A 34 -13.55 0.90 5.47
N HIS A 35 -14.63 0.42 4.83
CA HIS A 35 -14.95 -1.01 4.74
C HIS A 35 -13.87 -1.75 3.92
N GLY A 36 -13.80 -3.09 4.09
CA GLY A 36 -12.81 -4.00 3.50
C GLY A 36 -12.02 -3.47 2.30
N LEU A 37 -10.70 -3.40 2.47
CA LEU A 37 -9.75 -2.83 1.51
C LEU A 37 -8.86 -3.92 0.94
N ARG A 38 -8.47 -3.75 -0.34
CA ARG A 38 -7.38 -4.49 -0.95
C ARG A 38 -6.33 -3.50 -1.41
N ILE A 39 -5.14 -3.62 -0.84
CA ILE A 39 -3.99 -2.80 -1.23
C ILE A 39 -3.19 -3.60 -2.26
N PHE A 40 -2.66 -2.92 -3.27
CA PHE A 40 -1.69 -3.42 -4.22
C PHE A 40 -0.51 -2.46 -4.22
N THR A 41 0.70 -3.00 -4.11
CA THR A 41 1.94 -2.22 -4.13
C THR A 41 2.84 -2.65 -5.28
N SER A 42 3.43 -1.69 -5.99
CA SER A 42 4.38 -1.94 -7.08
C SER A 42 5.50 -0.91 -7.09
N ALA A 43 6.71 -1.34 -7.43
CA ALA A 43 7.77 -0.41 -7.80
C ALA A 43 7.59 0.01 -9.28
N PRO A 44 7.90 1.27 -9.66
CA PRO A 44 7.94 1.68 -11.06
C PRO A 44 8.88 0.77 -11.86
N LYS A 45 8.45 0.41 -13.07
CA LYS A 45 9.24 -0.43 -13.99
C LYS A 45 10.30 0.34 -14.79
N GLY A 46 10.39 1.66 -14.56
CA GLY A 46 11.32 2.57 -15.22
C GLY A 46 12.78 2.25 -14.92
#